data_AF-A0A6L9KLP1-F1
#
_entry.id   AF-A0A6L9KLP1-F1
#
_cell.length_a   1.000
_cell.length_b   1.000
_cell.length_c   1.000
_cell.angle_alpha   90.00
_cell.angle_beta   90.00
_cell.angle_gamma   90.00
#
_symmetry.space_group_name_H-M   'P 1'
#
loop_
_entity.id
_entity.type
_entity.pdbx_description
1 polymer ?
#
loop_
_entity_poly.entity_id
_entity_poly.type
_entity_poly.pdbx_seq_one_letter_code
_entity_poly.pdbx_strand_id
1 'polypeptide(L)'
;ATTVGTVTLDSTSSAGITIAGTAPASAGFTASTTLATATKISSMNVLTASAATAALGTIDGALSTVSASRASLGAYQNRFTSVVTSLQTTSENLSASRSRIQDADFAAETANLSRSQVLQQAGTAMVAQANQLPQGVLALLR
;
A
#
# COMPACT_ATOMS: atom_id res chain seq x y z
N ALA A 1 -38.82 -17.47 -49.51
CA ALA A 1 -38.20 -18.27 -48.43
C ALA A 1 -37.71 -17.30 -47.37
N THR A 2 -38.25 -17.38 -46.16
CA THR A 2 -37.84 -16.50 -45.06
C THR A 2 -36.72 -17.21 -44.30
N THR A 3 -35.48 -16.75 -44.47
CA THR A 3 -34.36 -17.23 -43.67
C THR A 3 -34.51 -16.66 -42.26
N VAL A 4 -34.73 -17.53 -41.27
CA VAL A 4 -34.82 -17.15 -39.87
C VAL A 4 -33.43 -17.28 -39.24
N GLY A 5 -32.92 -16.19 -38.67
CA GLY A 5 -31.72 -16.19 -37.83
C GLY A 5 -32.11 -16.03 -36.37
N THR A 6 -31.36 -16.64 -35.46
CA THR A 6 -31.56 -16.46 -34.02
C THR A 6 -30.56 -15.45 -33.47
N VAL A 7 -31.05 -14.51 -32.65
CA VAL A 7 -30.23 -13.55 -31.90
C VAL A 7 -30.30 -13.94 -30.44
N THR A 8 -29.16 -14.31 -29.85
CA THR A 8 -29.03 -14.60 -28.42
C THR A 8 -28.43 -13.40 -27.70
N LEU A 9 -29.11 -12.95 -26.64
CA LEU A 9 -28.69 -11.83 -25.80
C LEU A 9 -28.36 -12.38 -24.42
N ASP A 10 -27.10 -12.27 -24.01
CA ASP A 10 -26.60 -12.71 -22.70
C ASP A 10 -26.11 -11.48 -21.90
N SER A 11 -26.52 -11.37 -20.64
CA SER A 11 -26.03 -10.34 -19.72
C SER A 11 -25.45 -10.97 -18.46
N THR A 12 -24.29 -10.48 -18.05
CA THR A 12 -23.66 -10.81 -16.75
C THR A 12 -24.06 -9.83 -15.64
N SER A 13 -24.84 -8.78 -15.97
CA SER A 13 -25.31 -7.77 -15.03
C SER A 13 -26.74 -8.08 -14.56
N SER A 14 -27.02 -7.85 -13.28
CA SER A 14 -28.37 -7.94 -12.72
C SER A 14 -29.35 -6.94 -13.34
N ALA A 15 -28.84 -5.87 -13.96
CA ALA A 15 -29.66 -4.89 -14.67
C ALA A 15 -30.20 -5.42 -16.02
N GLY A 16 -29.66 -6.52 -16.55
CA GLY A 16 -30.06 -7.08 -17.84
C GLY A 16 -29.66 -6.20 -19.03
N ILE A 17 -30.27 -6.45 -20.18
CA ILE A 17 -30.14 -5.65 -21.40
C ILE A 17 -31.47 -4.94 -21.66
N THR A 18 -31.47 -3.62 -21.66
CA THR A 18 -32.64 -2.81 -22.03
C THR A 18 -32.60 -2.47 -23.51
N ILE A 19 -33.59 -2.94 -24.27
CA ILE A 19 -33.77 -2.53 -25.67
C ILE A 19 -34.54 -1.19 -25.69
N ALA A 20 -33.85 -0.10 -26.00
CA ALA A 20 -34.40 1.25 -26.09
C ALA A 20 -34.41 1.78 -27.54
N GLY A 21 -35.10 2.89 -27.79
CA GLY A 21 -35.17 3.56 -29.09
C GLY A 21 -36.59 3.62 -29.68
N THR A 22 -36.72 4.24 -30.86
CA THR A 22 -38.01 4.57 -31.48
C THR A 22 -38.60 3.46 -32.37
N ALA A 23 -37.80 2.47 -32.81
CA ALA A 23 -38.28 1.39 -33.68
C ALA A 23 -37.61 0.00 -33.43
N PRO A 24 -37.58 -0.52 -32.20
CA PRO A 24 -37.00 -1.84 -31.91
C PRO A 24 -37.78 -3.00 -32.56
N ALA A 25 -39.04 -2.79 -32.92
CA ALA A 25 -39.89 -3.75 -33.62
C ALA A 25 -39.34 -4.13 -35.00
N SER A 26 -38.55 -3.25 -35.65
CA SER A 26 -37.89 -3.53 -36.93
C SER A 26 -36.86 -4.67 -36.85
N ALA A 27 -36.35 -4.95 -35.64
CA ALA A 27 -35.46 -6.08 -35.35
C ALA A 27 -36.17 -7.22 -34.60
N GLY A 28 -37.51 -7.18 -34.50
CA GLY A 28 -38.31 -8.20 -33.81
C GLY A 28 -38.34 -8.06 -32.28
N PHE A 29 -37.94 -6.92 -31.71
CA PHE A 29 -37.94 -6.68 -30.26
C PHE A 29 -39.02 -5.68 -29.82
N THR A 30 -39.54 -5.85 -28.60
CA THR A 30 -40.48 -4.90 -27.98
C THR A 30 -39.72 -3.81 -27.22
N ALA A 31 -40.05 -2.54 -27.48
CA ALA A 31 -39.42 -1.39 -26.82
C ALA A 31 -39.56 -1.43 -25.30
N SER A 32 -38.52 -0.98 -24.59
CA SER A 32 -38.51 -0.86 -23.13
C SER A 32 -38.67 -2.19 -22.38
N THR A 33 -38.39 -3.31 -23.05
CA THR A 33 -38.34 -4.64 -22.43
C THR A 33 -36.92 -4.89 -21.93
N THR A 34 -36.78 -5.29 -20.68
CA THR A 34 -35.51 -5.79 -20.13
C THR A 34 -35.41 -7.28 -20.40
N LEU A 35 -34.50 -7.66 -21.30
CA LEU A 35 -34.18 -9.06 -21.60
C LEU A 35 -32.87 -9.45 -20.91
N ALA A 36 -32.56 -10.75 -20.91
CA ALA A 36 -31.30 -11.28 -20.40
C ALA A 36 -30.99 -10.85 -18.96
N THR A 37 -32.01 -10.78 -18.08
CA THR A 37 -31.77 -10.57 -16.66
C THR A 37 -30.98 -11.75 -16.10
N ALA A 38 -30.00 -11.47 -15.24
CA ALA A 38 -29.25 -12.52 -14.57
C ALA A 38 -30.24 -13.45 -13.83
N THR A 39 -30.38 -14.69 -14.29
CA THR A 39 -31.19 -15.69 -13.59
C THR A 39 -30.50 -15.94 -12.26
N LYS A 40 -31.20 -15.69 -11.14
CA LYS A 40 -30.63 -15.98 -9.82
C LYS A 40 -30.27 -17.46 -9.79
N ILE A 41 -29.08 -17.78 -9.27
CA ILE A 41 -28.64 -19.18 -9.10
C ILE A 41 -29.69 -19.98 -8.31
N SER A 42 -30.40 -19.33 -7.38
CA SER A 42 -31.49 -19.92 -6.59
C SER A 42 -32.74 -20.29 -7.39
N SER A 43 -32.90 -19.82 -8.63
CA SER A 43 -34.06 -20.10 -9.50
C SER A 43 -33.68 -20.90 -10.75
N MET A 44 -32.48 -21.49 -10.80
CA MET A 44 -32.05 -22.31 -11.93
C MET A 44 -32.76 -23.66 -11.95
N ASN A 45 -33.08 -24.12 -13.16
CA ASN A 45 -33.68 -25.42 -13.41
C ASN A 45 -32.81 -26.20 -14.40
N VAL A 46 -32.55 -27.48 -14.13
CA VAL A 46 -31.71 -28.38 -14.94
C VAL A 46 -32.54 -29.54 -15.52
N LEU A 47 -33.87 -29.52 -15.36
CA LEU A 47 -34.77 -30.60 -15.78
C LEU A 47 -34.84 -30.81 -17.30
N THR A 48 -34.41 -29.83 -18.11
CA THR A 48 -34.34 -29.95 -19.57
C THR A 48 -32.94 -29.59 -20.07
N ALA A 49 -32.55 -30.15 -21.22
CA ALA A 49 -31.23 -29.88 -21.82
C ALA A 49 -31.02 -28.38 -22.12
N SER A 50 -32.08 -27.68 -22.54
CA SER A 50 -32.03 -26.23 -22.78
C SER A 50 -31.84 -25.45 -21.48
N ALA A 51 -32.55 -25.81 -20.41
CA ALA A 51 -32.44 -25.13 -19.12
C ALA A 51 -31.08 -25.40 -18.45
N ALA A 52 -30.56 -26.63 -18.61
CA ALA A 52 -29.22 -26.99 -18.16
C ALA A 52 -28.13 -26.16 -18.86
N THR A 53 -28.23 -25.96 -20.18
CA THR A 53 -27.26 -25.16 -20.94
C THR A 53 -27.28 -23.68 -20.49
N ALA A 54 -28.47 -23.12 -20.26
CA ALA A 54 -28.61 -21.76 -19.73
C ALA A 54 -28.07 -21.62 -18.29
N ALA A 55 -28.27 -22.63 -17.46
CA ALA A 55 -27.71 -22.67 -16.11
C ALA A 55 -26.18 -22.69 -16.12
N LEU A 56 -25.56 -23.47 -17.00
CA LEU A 56 -24.09 -23.50 -17.17
C LEU A 56 -23.53 -22.13 -17.54
N GLY A 57 -24.10 -21.45 -18.54
CA GLY A 57 -23.64 -20.11 -18.93
C GLY A 57 -23.73 -19.08 -17.80
N THR A 58 -24.78 -19.17 -16.98
CA THR A 58 -24.94 -18.27 -15.83
C THR A 58 -23.94 -18.60 -14.70
N ILE A 59 -23.67 -19.89 -14.45
CA ILE A 59 -22.64 -20.32 -13.48
C ILE A 59 -21.26 -19.87 -13.95
N ASP A 60 -20.93 -19.98 -15.23
CA ASP A 60 -19.66 -19.52 -15.79
C ASP A 60 -19.48 -18.01 -15.63
N GLY A 61 -20.55 -17.22 -15.85
CA GLY A 61 -20.54 -15.78 -15.58
C GLY A 61 -20.30 -15.46 -14.09
N ALA A 62 -20.93 -16.22 -13.18
CA ALA A 62 -20.71 -16.07 -11.75
C ALA A 62 -19.27 -16.44 -11.34
N LEU A 63 -18.74 -17.55 -11.87
CA LEU A 63 -17.36 -18.00 -11.63
C LEU A 63 -16.35 -17.00 -12.17
N SER A 64 -16.60 -16.40 -13.34
CA SER A 64 -15.78 -15.33 -13.89
C SER A 64 -15.72 -14.12 -12.95
N THR A 65 -16.87 -13.70 -12.40
CA THR A 65 -16.95 -12.59 -11.45
C THR A 65 -16.18 -12.87 -10.15
N VAL A 66 -16.32 -14.08 -9.60
CA VAL A 66 -15.57 -14.52 -8.41
C VAL A 66 -14.07 -14.57 -8.71
N SER A 67 -13.68 -15.08 -9.88
CA SER A 67 -12.28 -15.16 -10.31
C SER A 67 -11.66 -13.78 -10.49
N ALA A 68 -12.40 -12.83 -11.07
CA ALA A 68 -11.96 -11.43 -11.17
C ALA A 68 -11.78 -10.77 -9.79
N SER A 69 -12.68 -11.06 -8.85
CA SER A 69 -12.55 -10.59 -7.46
C SER A 69 -11.31 -11.18 -6.78
N ARG A 70 -11.06 -12.49 -6.95
CA ARG A 70 -9.85 -13.16 -6.43
C ARG A 70 -8.57 -12.61 -7.05
N ALA A 71 -8.58 -12.34 -8.36
CA ALA A 71 -7.44 -11.73 -9.05
C ALA A 71 -7.13 -10.34 -8.48
N SER A 72 -8.17 -9.53 -8.23
CA SER A 72 -8.02 -8.21 -7.61
C SER A 72 -7.44 -8.29 -6.20
N LEU A 73 -7.93 -9.23 -5.37
CA LEU A 73 -7.36 -9.49 -4.04
C LEU A 73 -5.91 -9.96 -4.11
N GLY A 74 -5.54 -10.77 -5.10
CA GLY A 74 -4.15 -11.17 -5.34
C GLY A 74 -3.26 -9.98 -5.70
N ALA A 75 -3.75 -9.07 -6.55
CA ALA A 75 -3.05 -7.85 -6.90
C ALA A 75 -2.84 -6.93 -5.67
N TYR A 76 -3.86 -6.79 -4.81
CA TYR A 76 -3.72 -6.04 -3.57
C TYR A 76 -2.71 -6.68 -2.61
N GLN A 77 -2.70 -8.00 -2.48
CA GLN A 77 -1.71 -8.72 -1.68
C GLN A 77 -0.29 -8.45 -2.18
N ASN A 78 -0.04 -8.56 -3.49
CA ASN A 78 1.26 -8.23 -4.08
C ASN A 78 1.67 -6.78 -3.78
N ARG A 79 0.73 -5.84 -3.88
CA ARG A 79 0.99 -4.43 -3.53
C ARG A 79 1.33 -4.26 -2.06
N PHE A 80 0.61 -4.94 -1.15
CA PHE A 80 0.92 -4.90 0.29
C PHE A 80 2.29 -5.47 0.58
N THR A 81 2.68 -6.60 -0.02
CA THR A 81 4.02 -7.17 0.14
C THR A 81 5.10 -6.18 -0.29
N SER A 82 4.96 -5.56 -1.47
CA SER A 82 5.94 -4.56 -1.96
C SER A 82 6.02 -3.32 -1.05
N VAL A 83 4.88 -2.83 -0.57
CA VAL A 83 4.84 -1.68 0.35
C VAL A 83 5.49 -2.02 1.69
N VAL A 84 5.21 -3.20 2.25
CA VAL A 84 5.82 -3.65 3.50
C VAL A 84 7.34 -3.73 3.38
N THR A 85 7.86 -4.34 2.31
CA THR A 85 9.31 -4.42 2.08
C THR A 85 9.93 -3.03 1.92
N SER A 86 9.29 -2.13 1.17
CA SER A 86 9.76 -0.75 1.01
C SER A 86 9.76 0.03 2.34
N LEU A 87 8.73 -0.14 3.18
CA LEU A 87 8.64 0.46 4.51
C LEU A 87 9.70 -0.08 5.46
N GLN A 88 9.97 -1.39 5.44
CA GLN A 88 11.04 -2.00 6.25
C GLN A 88 12.41 -1.39 5.90
N THR A 89 12.76 -1.32 4.61
CA THR A 89 14.01 -0.70 4.15
C THR A 89 14.07 0.78 4.54
N THR A 90 12.97 1.51 4.41
CA THR A 90 12.89 2.92 4.81
C THR A 90 13.10 3.08 6.32
N SER A 91 12.49 2.23 7.13
CA SER A 91 12.63 2.26 8.58
C SER A 91 14.05 1.93 9.02
N GLU A 92 14.70 0.97 8.37
CA GLU A 92 16.10 0.61 8.64
C GLU A 92 17.04 1.77 8.28
N ASN A 93 16.87 2.37 7.10
CA ASN A 93 17.64 3.54 6.67
C ASN A 93 17.44 4.75 7.60
N LEU A 94 16.21 4.99 8.07
CA LEU A 94 15.91 6.07 9.00
C LEU A 94 16.53 5.81 10.38
N SER A 95 16.46 4.57 10.86
CA SER A 95 17.10 4.16 12.13
C SER A 95 18.62 4.33 12.06
N ALA A 96 19.25 3.86 10.98
CA ALA A 96 20.69 4.01 10.75
C ALA A 96 21.11 5.49 10.66
N SER A 97 20.30 6.33 9.99
CA SER A 97 20.55 7.77 9.90
C SER A 97 20.42 8.45 11.26
N ARG A 98 19.40 8.09 12.05
CA ARG A 98 19.24 8.58 13.43
C ARG A 98 20.39 8.15 14.33
N SER A 99 20.83 6.90 14.27
CA SER A 99 22.00 6.42 15.02
C SER A 99 23.23 7.26 14.69
N ARG A 100 23.52 7.48 13.40
CA ARG A 100 24.68 8.31 12.98
C ARG A 100 24.62 9.74 13.52
N ILE A 101 23.45 10.36 13.52
CA ILE A 101 23.28 11.71 14.07
C ILE A 101 23.52 11.68 15.58
N GLN A 102 22.86 10.76 16.29
CA GLN A 102 22.99 10.65 17.75
C GLN A 102 24.42 10.31 18.17
N ASP A 103 25.06 9.33 17.52
CA ASP A 103 26.43 8.92 17.81
C ASP A 103 27.44 10.05 17.53
N ALA A 104 27.24 10.82 16.46
CA ALA A 104 28.07 11.99 16.16
C ALA A 104 27.91 13.11 17.21
N ASP A 105 26.66 13.39 17.62
CA ASP A 105 26.37 14.38 18.67
C ASP A 105 26.95 13.94 20.02
N PHE A 106 26.80 12.65 20.38
CA PHE A 106 27.42 12.09 21.60
C PHE A 106 28.94 12.19 21.56
N ALA A 107 29.57 11.89 20.42
CA ALA A 107 31.02 12.02 20.27
C ALA A 107 31.47 13.49 20.44
N ALA A 108 30.75 14.45 19.85
CA ALA A 108 31.05 15.87 19.96
C ALA A 108 30.87 16.39 21.40
N GLU A 109 29.78 16.02 22.07
CA GLU A 109 29.51 16.43 23.44
C GLU A 109 30.49 15.80 24.43
N THR A 110 30.83 14.52 24.24
CA THR A 110 31.85 13.84 25.07
C THR A 110 33.23 14.50 24.89
N ALA A 111 33.59 14.90 23.67
CA ALA A 111 34.83 15.63 23.42
C ALA A 111 34.83 17.02 24.09
N ASN A 112 33.70 17.73 24.06
CA ASN A 112 33.54 19.02 24.75
C ASN A 112 33.61 18.87 26.28
N LEU A 113 32.96 17.85 26.83
CA LEU A 113 33.01 17.52 28.25
C LEU A 113 34.44 17.20 28.68
N SER A 114 35.14 16.34 27.93
CA SER A 114 36.54 15.99 28.18
C SER A 114 37.44 17.22 28.10
N ARG A 115 37.30 18.07 27.07
CA ARG A 115 38.04 19.33 26.95
C ARG A 115 37.79 20.24 28.15
N SER A 116 36.55 20.36 28.59
CA SER A 116 36.17 21.19 29.74
C SER A 116 36.77 20.66 31.04
N GLN A 117 36.78 19.35 31.26
CA GLN A 117 37.42 18.73 32.42
C GLN A 117 38.94 18.95 32.42
N VAL A 118 39.60 18.80 31.26
CA VAL A 118 41.04 19.07 31.11
C VAL A 118 41.35 20.54 31.39
N LEU A 119 40.55 21.47 30.87
CA LEU A 119 40.71 22.91 31.14
C LEU A 119 40.50 23.26 32.61
N GLN A 120 39.54 22.61 33.29
CA GLN A 120 39.35 22.81 34.73
C GLN A 120 40.56 22.31 35.54
N GLN A 121 41.08 21.13 35.23
CA GLN A 121 42.29 20.59 35.88
C GLN A 121 43.55 21.41 35.56
N ALA A 122 43.69 21.87 34.32
CA ALA A 122 44.79 22.75 33.92
C ALA A 122 44.67 24.13 34.58
N GLY A 123 43.45 24.66 34.71
CA GLY A 123 43.18 25.94 35.38
C GLY A 123 43.55 25.89 36.87
N THR A 124 43.20 24.83 37.59
CA THR A 124 43.60 24.68 39.00
C THR A 124 45.11 24.49 39.15
N ALA A 125 45.75 23.70 38.29
CA ALA A 125 47.20 23.53 38.29
C ALA A 125 47.94 24.84 37.93
N MET A 126 47.45 25.60 36.96
CA MET A 126 48.02 26.90 36.56
C MET A 126 47.85 27.96 37.64
N VAL A 127 46.71 27.99 38.34
CA VAL A 127 46.52 28.87 39.50
C VAL A 127 47.46 28.49 40.64
N ALA A 128 47.65 27.19 40.89
CA ALA A 128 48.62 26.72 41.88
C ALA A 128 50.07 27.12 41.51
N GLN A 129 50.47 26.96 40.24
CA GLN A 129 51.76 27.38 39.72
C GLN A 129 51.96 28.91 39.81
N ALA A 130 50.94 29.68 39.44
CA ALA A 130 50.97 31.14 39.47
C ALA A 130 51.06 31.69 40.91
N ASN A 131 50.45 31.02 41.89
CA ASN A 131 50.55 31.39 43.30
C ASN A 131 51.93 31.06 43.92
N GLN A 132 52.65 30.06 43.39
CA GLN A 132 54.00 29.73 43.85
C GLN A 132 55.09 30.61 43.22
N LEU A 133 54.86 31.11 42.00
CA LEU A 133 55.80 31.96 41.28
C LEU A 133 56.26 33.23 42.05
N PRO A 134 55.38 34.02 42.72
CA PRO A 134 55.81 35.21 43.46
C PRO A 134 56.67 34.87 44.69
N GLN A 135 56.54 33.68 45.29
CA GLN A 135 57.40 33.26 46.40
C GLN A 135 58.84 32.98 45.94
N GLY A 136 59.01 32.46 44.72
CA GLY A 136 60.34 32.27 44.12
C GLY A 136 61.04 33.60 43.79
N VAL A 137 60.28 34.62 43.37
CA VAL A 137 60.83 35.96 43.08
C VAL A 137 61.24 36.70 44.35
N LEU A 138 60.48 36.55 45.44
CA LEU A 138 60.85 37.14 46.75
C LEU A 138 62.09 36.48 47.37
N ALA A 139 62.39 35.22 47.05
CA ALA A 139 63.63 34.56 47.44
C ALA A 139 64.86 35.10 46.69
N LEU A 140 64.68 35.64 45.47
CA LEU A 140 65.75 36.27 44.67
C LEU A 140 66.02 37.74 45.03
N LEU A 141 65.11 38.39 45.77
CA LEU A 141 65.24 39.78 46.23
C LEU A 141 65.84 39.90 47.64
N ARG A 142 66.41 38.81 48.17
CA ARG A 142 67.08 38.75 49.48
C ARG A 142 68.58 38.58 49.35
#